data_AF-A0A8I0SNX0-F1
#
_entry.id   AF-A0A8I0SNX0-F1
#
_cell.length_a   1.000
_cell.length_b   1.000
_cell.length_c   1.000
_cell.angle_alpha   90.00
_cell.angle_beta   90.00
_cell.angle_gamma   90.00
#
_symmetry.space_group_name_H-M   'P 1'
#
loop_
_entity.id
_entity.type
_entity.pdbx_description
1 polymer ?
#
loop_
_entity_poly.entity_id
_entity_poly.type
_entity_poly.pdbx_seq_one_letter_code
_entity_poly.pdbx_strand_id
1 'polypeptide(L)'
;MATGKRIKPKVAIVIQNLEHANTVLAEIGGLQRQIDAAEMEANCAIDKIKEGALEITAPSRDRIKALSEALATFGASQKSEHFTEKRTIELVFGFIGFRKSNEIKAAAGKKLADVLEALKVHRILEAVKVTEKINKDAMRDWTDERLALVYAVREEKDTFWYEIKAEAVQHG
;
A
#
# COMPACT_ATOMS: atom_id res chain seq x y z
N MET A 1 44.33 31.78 -1.85
CA MET A 1 44.33 30.41 -2.42
C MET A 1 43.64 29.49 -1.43
N ALA A 2 42.42 29.03 -1.72
CA ALA A 2 41.69 28.11 -0.85
C ALA A 2 42.14 26.67 -1.16
N THR A 3 42.97 26.10 -0.29
CA THR A 3 43.39 24.71 -0.39
C THR A 3 42.24 23.79 0.01
N GLY A 4 41.62 23.16 -0.98
CA GLY A 4 40.58 22.14 -0.77
C GLY A 4 41.08 21.01 0.13
N LYS A 5 40.30 20.71 1.17
CA LYS A 5 40.59 19.69 2.19
C LYS A 5 40.65 18.31 1.51
N ARG A 6 41.86 17.72 1.40
CA ARG A 6 42.02 16.33 0.93
C ARG A 6 41.48 15.39 1.99
N ILE A 7 40.40 14.68 1.69
CA ILE A 7 39.80 13.64 2.54
C ILE A 7 40.03 12.29 1.87
N LYS A 8 40.84 11.43 2.48
CA LYS A 8 40.84 9.98 2.25
C LYS A 8 40.97 9.23 3.57
N PRO A 9 39.85 8.95 4.26
CA PRO A 9 39.82 7.86 5.21
C PRO A 9 38.75 6.85 4.78
N LYS A 10 39.18 5.74 4.16
CA LYS A 10 38.41 4.49 4.23
C LYS A 10 38.92 3.75 5.46
N VAL A 11 38.39 4.11 6.62
CA VAL A 11 38.55 3.28 7.81
C VAL A 11 37.47 2.22 7.69
N ALA A 12 37.87 1.00 7.31
CA ALA A 12 37.00 -0.15 7.51
C ALA A 12 36.91 -0.37 9.02
N ILE A 13 35.71 -0.38 9.59
CA ILE A 13 35.51 -0.79 10.97
C ILE A 13 35.86 -2.27 11.04
N VAL A 14 36.92 -2.62 11.76
CA VAL A 14 37.38 -4.00 11.94
C VAL A 14 37.01 -4.46 13.34
N ILE A 15 36.14 -5.47 13.43
CA ILE A 15 35.72 -6.08 14.70
C ILE A 15 36.73 -7.18 15.05
N GLN A 16 37.42 -7.02 16.18
CA GLN A 16 38.54 -7.90 16.57
C GLN A 16 38.15 -8.96 17.62
N ASN A 17 37.12 -8.68 18.44
CA ASN A 17 36.66 -9.56 19.50
C ASN A 17 35.15 -9.38 19.74
N LEU A 18 34.56 -10.27 20.54
CA LEU A 18 33.12 -10.25 20.84
C LEU A 18 32.70 -9.02 21.66
N GLU A 19 33.58 -8.48 22.50
CA GLU A 19 33.31 -7.26 23.26
C GLU A 19 33.15 -6.05 22.33
N HIS A 20 34.04 -5.90 21.35
CA HIS A 20 33.96 -4.88 20.31
C HIS A 20 32.72 -5.09 19.44
N ALA A 21 32.36 -6.34 19.11
CA ALA A 21 31.12 -6.64 18.41
C ALA A 21 29.89 -6.15 19.20
N ASN A 22 29.86 -6.35 20.52
CA ASN A 22 28.79 -5.87 21.39
C ASN A 22 28.71 -4.33 21.42
N THR A 23 29.85 -3.64 21.47
CA THR A 23 29.88 -2.17 21.37
C THR A 23 29.35 -1.68 20.02
N VAL A 24 29.71 -2.33 18.92
CA VAL A 24 29.19 -2.00 17.58
C VAL A 24 27.69 -2.25 17.50
N LEU A 25 27.16 -3.33 18.06
CA LEU A 25 25.72 -3.57 18.14
C LEU A 25 25.00 -2.49 18.97
N ALA A 26 25.59 -2.04 20.07
CA ALA A 26 25.04 -0.94 20.87
C ALA A 26 24.99 0.38 20.08
N GLU A 27 26.04 0.70 19.31
CA GLU A 27 26.09 1.88 18.44
C GLU A 27 25.04 1.79 17.33
N ILE A 28 24.93 0.64 16.65
CA ILE A 28 23.88 0.38 15.63
C ILE A 28 22.50 0.58 16.24
N GLY A 29 22.24 0.04 17.43
CA GLY A 29 20.95 0.22 18.11
C GLY A 29 20.67 1.69 18.48
N GLY A 30 21.69 2.44 18.87
CA GLY A 30 21.58 3.88 19.12
C GLY A 30 21.24 4.68 17.86
N LEU A 31 21.95 4.42 16.76
CA LEU A 31 21.71 5.06 15.47
C LEU A 31 20.32 4.71 14.91
N GLN A 32 19.89 3.45 15.03
CA GLN A 32 18.55 3.04 14.59
C GLN A 32 17.46 3.82 15.35
N ARG A 33 17.60 3.97 16.68
CA ARG A 33 16.65 4.78 17.45
C ARG A 33 16.64 6.26 17.07
N GLN A 34 17.79 6.83 16.71
CA GLN A 34 17.85 8.21 16.22
C GLN A 34 17.15 8.37 14.87
N ILE A 35 17.33 7.39 13.97
CA ILE A 35 16.62 7.33 12.69
C ILE A 35 15.12 7.21 12.93
N ASP A 36 14.69 6.24 13.74
CA ASP A 36 13.29 5.99 14.05
C ASP A 36 12.64 7.23 14.69
N ALA A 37 13.32 7.91 15.62
CA ALA A 37 12.83 9.15 16.24
C ALA A 37 12.66 10.28 15.22
N ALA A 38 13.63 10.46 14.31
CA ALA A 38 13.55 11.47 13.24
C ALA A 38 12.44 11.14 12.23
N GLU A 39 12.26 9.87 11.88
CA GLU A 39 11.19 9.41 11.00
C GLU A 39 9.81 9.59 11.66
N MET A 40 9.69 9.31 12.96
CA MET A 40 8.47 9.56 13.73
C MET A 40 8.14 11.06 13.78
N GLU A 41 9.12 11.94 14.01
CA GLU A 41 8.91 13.38 13.98
C GLU A 41 8.45 13.86 12.60
N ALA A 42 9.08 13.37 11.52
CA ALA A 42 8.70 13.68 10.15
C ALA A 42 7.26 13.23 9.85
N ASN A 43 6.88 12.01 10.26
CA ASN A 43 5.52 11.50 10.10
C ASN A 43 4.50 12.34 10.88
N CYS A 44 4.80 12.72 12.13
CA CYS A 44 3.96 13.64 12.91
C CYS A 44 3.79 15.00 12.22
N ALA A 45 4.84 15.55 11.61
CA ALA A 45 4.76 16.81 10.86
C ALA A 45 3.92 16.66 9.59
N ILE A 46 4.09 15.55 8.84
CA ILE A 46 3.28 15.23 7.66
C ILE A 46 1.80 15.14 8.03
N ASP A 47 1.48 14.48 9.14
CA ASP A 47 0.08 14.32 9.55
C ASP A 47 -0.54 15.65 9.97
N LYS A 48 0.19 16.53 10.68
CA LYS A 48 -0.27 17.91 10.95
C LYS A 48 -0.51 18.71 9.66
N ILE A 49 0.36 18.56 8.66
CA ILE A 49 0.19 19.23 7.35
C ILE A 49 -1.07 18.70 6.65
N LYS A 50 -1.30 17.38 6.67
CA LYS A 50 -2.51 16.78 6.11
C LYS A 50 -3.76 17.27 6.82
N GLU A 51 -3.76 17.31 8.14
CA GLU A 51 -4.88 17.80 8.94
C GLU A 51 -5.19 19.26 8.62
N GLY A 52 -4.18 20.14 8.62
CA GLY A 52 -4.36 21.55 8.25
C GLY A 52 -4.86 21.73 6.81
N ALA A 53 -4.38 20.91 5.87
CA ALA A 53 -4.91 20.92 4.49
C ALA A 53 -6.37 20.45 4.43
N LEU A 54 -6.77 19.47 5.23
CA LEU A 54 -8.17 19.04 5.33
C LEU A 54 -9.06 20.14 5.89
N GLU A 55 -8.62 20.85 6.93
CA GLU A 55 -9.37 21.97 7.52
C GLU A 55 -9.56 23.13 6.54
N ILE A 56 -8.48 23.55 5.88
CA ILE A 56 -8.54 24.65 4.88
C ILE A 56 -9.42 24.26 3.69
N THR A 57 -9.37 22.99 3.26
CA THR A 57 -10.14 22.53 2.11
C THR A 57 -11.57 22.11 2.45
N ALA A 58 -11.92 21.93 3.72
CA ALA A 58 -13.26 21.49 4.13
C ALA A 58 -14.38 22.40 3.61
N PRO A 59 -14.33 23.75 3.77
CA PRO A 59 -15.37 24.63 3.23
C PRO A 59 -15.51 24.56 1.71
N SER A 60 -14.38 24.41 1.00
CA SER A 60 -14.39 24.28 -0.46
C SER A 60 -15.00 22.94 -0.89
N ARG A 61 -14.66 21.84 -0.20
CA ARG A 61 -15.23 20.51 -0.45
C ARG A 61 -16.73 20.48 -0.16
N ASP A 62 -17.16 21.06 0.93
CA ASP A 62 -18.58 21.16 1.29
C ASP A 62 -19.35 22.00 0.27
N ARG A 63 -18.76 23.12 -0.19
CA ARG A 63 -19.37 23.93 -1.25
C ARG A 63 -19.47 23.18 -2.57
N ILE A 64 -18.41 22.46 -2.98
CA ILE A 64 -18.43 21.62 -4.18
C ILE A 64 -19.51 20.54 -4.06
N LYS A 65 -19.62 19.88 -2.89
CA LYS A 65 -20.65 18.87 -2.64
C LYS A 65 -22.05 19.46 -2.77
N ALA A 66 -22.34 20.57 -2.10
CA ALA A 66 -23.64 21.24 -2.18
C ALA A 66 -24.00 21.67 -3.62
N LEU A 67 -23.03 22.21 -4.38
CA LEU A 67 -23.23 22.57 -5.78
C LEU A 67 -23.47 21.33 -6.66
N SER A 68 -22.76 20.24 -6.41
CA SER A 68 -22.93 18.99 -7.15
C SER A 68 -24.30 18.35 -6.89
N GLU A 69 -24.81 18.41 -5.66
CA GLU A 69 -26.16 17.96 -5.29
C GLU A 69 -27.25 18.83 -5.94
N ALA A 70 -27.03 20.14 -5.99
CA ALA A 70 -27.92 21.06 -6.70
C ALA A 70 -27.97 20.76 -8.21
N LEU A 71 -26.81 20.53 -8.84
CA LEU A 71 -26.73 20.11 -10.25
C LEU A 71 -27.40 18.75 -10.49
N ALA A 72 -27.24 17.80 -9.56
CA ALA A 72 -27.90 16.50 -9.66
C ALA A 72 -29.43 16.63 -9.57
N THR A 73 -29.93 17.49 -8.66
CA THR A 73 -31.36 17.77 -8.50
C THR A 73 -31.94 18.43 -9.76
N PHE A 74 -31.22 19.42 -10.31
CA PHE A 74 -31.56 20.06 -11.58
C PHE A 74 -31.58 19.08 -12.75
N GLY A 75 -30.56 18.24 -12.88
CA GLY A 75 -30.52 17.21 -13.92
C GLY A 75 -31.66 16.21 -13.79
N ALA A 76 -32.04 15.83 -12.56
CA ALA A 76 -33.14 14.91 -12.30
C ALA A 76 -34.51 15.52 -12.65
N SER A 77 -34.76 16.79 -12.32
CA SER A 77 -36.02 17.47 -12.65
C SER A 77 -36.20 17.74 -14.14
N GLN A 78 -35.10 18.01 -14.85
CA GLN A 78 -35.12 18.32 -16.29
C GLN A 78 -34.86 17.11 -17.19
N LYS A 79 -34.82 15.92 -16.61
CA LYS A 79 -34.47 14.68 -17.33
C LYS A 79 -35.36 14.40 -18.54
N SER A 80 -36.65 14.67 -18.44
CA SER A 80 -37.63 14.44 -19.50
C SER A 80 -37.58 15.47 -20.63
N GLU A 81 -36.97 16.64 -20.40
CA GLU A 81 -36.97 17.76 -21.34
C GLU A 81 -35.66 17.86 -22.11
N HIS A 82 -34.52 17.79 -21.42
CA HIS A 82 -33.22 18.07 -22.04
C HIS A 82 -32.34 16.84 -22.30
N PHE A 83 -32.70 15.66 -21.77
CA PHE A 83 -31.86 14.45 -21.85
C PHE A 83 -32.51 13.27 -22.61
N THR A 84 -33.47 13.55 -23.49
CA THR A 84 -34.23 12.55 -24.26
C THR A 84 -33.44 11.95 -25.42
N GLU A 85 -32.85 12.77 -26.29
CA GLU A 85 -32.05 12.30 -27.44
C GLU A 85 -30.56 12.22 -27.12
N LYS A 86 -29.99 13.31 -26.59
CA LYS A 86 -28.59 13.38 -26.17
C LYS A 86 -28.51 13.31 -24.65
N ARG A 87 -27.88 12.25 -24.15
CA ARG A 87 -27.73 12.04 -22.69
C ARG A 87 -26.63 12.90 -22.06
N THR A 88 -25.91 13.68 -22.87
CA THR A 88 -24.84 14.59 -22.46
C THR A 88 -25.07 15.95 -23.11
N ILE A 89 -24.97 17.01 -22.32
CA ILE A 89 -25.12 18.41 -22.72
C ILE A 89 -23.79 19.11 -22.43
N GLU A 90 -23.26 19.77 -23.44
CA GLU A 90 -22.09 20.63 -23.32
C GLU A 90 -22.51 22.04 -22.87
N LEU A 91 -21.82 22.55 -21.87
CA LEU A 91 -21.95 23.89 -21.32
C LEU A 91 -20.61 24.62 -21.46
N VAL A 92 -20.63 25.94 -21.26
CA VAL A 92 -19.44 26.80 -21.39
C VAL A 92 -18.26 26.31 -20.52
N PHE A 93 -18.52 25.75 -19.34
CA PHE A 93 -17.50 25.33 -18.38
C PHE A 93 -17.39 23.81 -18.18
N GLY A 94 -18.09 22.99 -18.98
CA GLY A 94 -18.02 21.54 -18.86
C GLY A 94 -19.24 20.80 -19.40
N PHE A 95 -19.44 19.57 -18.93
CA PHE A 95 -20.50 18.69 -19.42
C PHE A 95 -21.38 18.19 -18.28
N ILE A 96 -22.68 18.11 -18.53
CA ILE A 96 -23.63 17.42 -17.65
C ILE A 96 -24.32 16.30 -18.41
N GLY A 97 -24.64 15.19 -17.76
CA GLY A 97 -25.25 14.07 -18.46
C GLY A 97 -25.56 12.85 -17.60
N PHE A 98 -26.37 11.96 -18.18
CA PHE A 98 -26.75 10.69 -17.58
C PHE A 98 -26.09 9.53 -18.30
N ARG A 99 -25.25 8.76 -17.59
CA ARG A 99 -24.74 7.48 -18.11
C ARG A 99 -25.66 6.32 -17.71
N LYS A 100 -25.89 5.36 -18.62
CA LYS A 100 -26.37 4.03 -18.25
C LYS A 100 -25.15 3.15 -17.98
N SER A 101 -24.98 2.72 -16.74
CA SER A 101 -24.02 1.68 -16.36
C SER A 101 -24.77 0.51 -15.76
N ASN A 102 -24.47 -0.69 -16.23
CA ASN A 102 -24.95 -1.91 -15.60
C ASN A 102 -23.87 -2.37 -14.63
N GLU A 103 -24.22 -2.50 -13.36
CA GLU A 103 -23.34 -3.04 -12.33
C GLU A 103 -23.88 -4.40 -11.91
N ILE A 104 -23.00 -5.40 -11.86
CA ILE A 104 -23.37 -6.74 -11.40
C ILE A 104 -23.20 -6.77 -9.88
N LYS A 105 -24.30 -6.94 -9.15
CA LYS A 105 -24.32 -7.03 -7.69
C LYS A 105 -24.83 -8.40 -7.25
N ALA A 106 -24.43 -8.82 -6.06
CA ALA A 106 -25.07 -9.95 -5.41
C ALA A 106 -26.56 -9.62 -5.16
N ALA A 107 -27.42 -10.63 -5.24
CA ALA A 107 -28.84 -10.49 -4.91
C ALA A 107 -29.01 -10.04 -3.44
N ALA A 108 -30.17 -9.44 -3.13
CA ALA A 108 -30.48 -8.99 -1.78
C ALA A 108 -30.32 -10.13 -0.75
N GLY A 109 -29.59 -9.86 0.33
CA GLY A 109 -29.29 -10.84 1.37
C GLY A 109 -28.16 -11.83 1.03
N LYS A 110 -27.51 -11.71 -0.13
CA LYS A 110 -26.36 -12.54 -0.52
C LYS A 110 -25.07 -11.72 -0.57
N LYS A 111 -23.96 -12.41 -0.34
CA LYS A 111 -22.60 -11.89 -0.49
C LYS A 111 -22.01 -12.38 -1.81
N LEU A 112 -20.96 -11.71 -2.30
CA LEU A 112 -20.21 -12.17 -3.47
C LEU A 112 -19.61 -13.58 -3.29
N ALA A 113 -19.36 -13.99 -2.03
CA ALA A 113 -18.95 -15.36 -1.71
C ALA A 113 -20.03 -16.40 -2.09
N ASP A 114 -21.30 -16.12 -1.80
CA ASP A 114 -22.42 -17.01 -2.18
C ASP A 114 -22.54 -17.13 -3.70
N VAL A 115 -22.27 -16.02 -4.41
CA VAL A 115 -22.24 -16.00 -5.89
C VAL A 115 -21.09 -16.87 -6.39
N LEU A 116 -19.89 -16.75 -5.82
CA LEU A 116 -18.74 -17.58 -6.18
C LEU A 116 -18.99 -19.07 -5.93
N GLU A 117 -19.62 -19.42 -4.80
CA GLU A 117 -20.00 -20.80 -4.51
C GLU A 117 -21.03 -21.32 -5.51
N ALA A 118 -22.07 -20.54 -5.81
CA ALA A 118 -23.06 -20.90 -6.81
C ALA A 118 -22.43 -21.10 -8.20
N LEU A 119 -21.51 -20.21 -8.62
CA LEU A 119 -20.77 -20.36 -9.87
C LEU A 119 -19.99 -21.68 -9.92
N LYS A 120 -19.34 -22.08 -8.82
CA LYS A 120 -18.64 -23.36 -8.72
C LYS A 120 -19.60 -24.56 -8.76
N VAL A 121 -20.70 -24.53 -8.02
CA VAL A 121 -21.72 -25.60 -7.97
C VAL A 121 -22.35 -25.81 -9.34
N HIS A 122 -22.66 -24.74 -10.05
CA HIS A 122 -23.24 -24.78 -11.40
C HIS A 122 -22.19 -24.96 -12.51
N ARG A 123 -20.90 -25.09 -12.16
CA ARG A 123 -19.78 -25.26 -13.10
C ARG A 123 -19.65 -24.14 -14.13
N ILE A 124 -20.03 -22.92 -13.76
CA ILE A 124 -19.92 -21.69 -14.57
C ILE A 124 -18.53 -21.09 -14.32
N LEU A 125 -17.50 -21.76 -14.84
CA LEU A 125 -16.10 -21.45 -14.54
C LEU A 125 -15.57 -20.22 -15.28
N GLU A 126 -16.19 -19.82 -16.39
CA GLU A 126 -15.84 -18.61 -17.15
C GLU A 126 -16.02 -17.32 -16.32
N ALA A 127 -16.87 -17.36 -15.30
CA ALA A 127 -17.09 -16.25 -14.36
C ALA A 127 -16.22 -16.35 -13.09
N VAL A 128 -15.38 -17.37 -12.97
CA VAL A 128 -14.50 -17.60 -11.82
C VAL A 128 -13.07 -17.26 -12.18
N LYS A 129 -12.53 -16.18 -11.59
CA LYS A 129 -11.10 -15.85 -11.71
C LYS A 129 -10.29 -16.60 -10.65
N VAL A 130 -9.42 -17.50 -11.09
CA VAL A 130 -8.48 -18.23 -10.22
C VAL A 130 -7.10 -17.56 -10.29
N THR A 131 -6.50 -17.29 -9.12
CA THR A 131 -5.10 -16.84 -9.03
C THR A 131 -4.31 -17.94 -8.33
N GLU A 132 -3.44 -18.62 -9.06
CA GLU A 132 -2.57 -19.66 -8.50
C GLU A 132 -1.22 -19.04 -8.10
N LYS A 133 -0.78 -19.36 -6.90
CA LYS A 133 0.55 -18.97 -6.38
C LYS A 133 1.23 -20.21 -5.81
N ILE A 134 2.54 -20.29 -5.97
CA ILE A 134 3.34 -21.36 -5.41
C ILE A 134 3.26 -21.31 -3.88
N ASN A 135 2.89 -22.42 -3.25
CA ASN A 135 2.92 -22.56 -1.80
C ASN A 135 4.30 -23.07 -1.36
N LYS A 136 5.22 -22.14 -1.07
CA LYS A 136 6.59 -22.47 -0.64
C LYS A 136 6.63 -23.17 0.73
N ASP A 137 5.66 -22.90 1.61
CA ASP A 137 5.62 -23.52 2.93
C ASP A 137 5.33 -25.02 2.81
N ALA A 138 4.39 -25.41 1.95
CA ALA A 138 4.14 -26.83 1.67
C ALA A 138 5.32 -27.53 0.99
N MET A 139 6.12 -26.79 0.20
CA MET A 139 7.32 -27.32 -0.46
C MET A 139 8.53 -27.42 0.47
N ARG A 140 8.51 -26.76 1.63
CA ARG A 140 9.63 -26.74 2.59
C ARG A 140 10.02 -28.14 3.03
N ASP A 141 9.04 -29.02 3.21
CA ASP A 141 9.22 -30.38 3.72
C ASP A 141 9.39 -31.43 2.59
N TRP A 142 9.47 -31.01 1.33
CA TRP A 142 9.65 -31.93 0.21
C TRP A 142 11.10 -32.43 0.13
N THR A 143 11.25 -33.67 -0.32
CA THR A 143 12.56 -34.21 -0.69
C THR A 143 13.12 -33.45 -1.89
N ASP A 144 14.45 -33.39 -2.02
CA ASP A 144 15.08 -32.68 -3.13
C ASP A 144 14.74 -33.30 -4.49
N GLU A 145 14.54 -34.62 -4.55
CA GLU A 145 14.01 -35.31 -5.73
C GLU A 145 12.65 -34.76 -6.15
N ARG A 146 11.75 -34.54 -5.18
CA ARG A 146 10.41 -33.98 -5.43
C ARG A 146 10.45 -32.50 -5.78
N LEU A 147 11.38 -31.73 -5.20
CA LEU A 147 11.63 -30.34 -5.60
C LEU A 147 12.16 -30.27 -7.04
N ALA A 148 13.08 -31.16 -7.41
CA ALA A 148 13.64 -31.22 -8.76
C ALA A 148 12.59 -31.53 -9.83
N LEU A 149 11.58 -32.37 -9.52
CA LEU A 149 10.46 -32.64 -10.43
C LEU A 149 9.66 -31.38 -10.83
N VAL A 150 9.67 -30.34 -9.98
CA VAL A 150 9.00 -29.05 -10.24
C VAL A 150 9.98 -27.92 -10.53
N TYR A 151 11.22 -28.25 -10.89
CA TYR A 151 12.31 -27.29 -11.17
C TYR A 151 12.64 -26.36 -9.99
N ALA A 152 12.34 -26.80 -8.77
CA ALA A 152 12.73 -26.11 -7.55
C ALA A 152 14.03 -26.73 -6.99
N VAL A 153 14.86 -25.90 -6.38
CA VAL A 153 16.10 -26.32 -5.73
C VAL A 153 16.11 -25.78 -4.32
N ARG A 154 16.56 -26.59 -3.37
CA ARG A 154 16.85 -26.15 -2.01
C ARG A 154 18.23 -25.51 -2.01
N GLU A 155 18.27 -24.20 -1.81
CA GLU A 155 19.52 -23.46 -1.62
C GLU A 155 19.71 -23.25 -0.12
N GLU A 156 20.65 -23.97 0.48
CA GLU A 156 21.05 -23.76 1.87
C GLU A 156 21.96 -22.52 1.94
N LYS A 157 21.51 -21.51 2.69
CA LYS A 157 22.26 -20.28 2.93
C LYS A 157 22.59 -20.18 4.40
N ASP A 158 23.86 -20.34 4.72
CA ASP A 158 24.40 -19.98 6.02
C ASP A 158 24.93 -18.55 5.96
N THR A 159 24.03 -17.60 6.24
CA THR A 159 24.32 -16.16 6.17
C THR A 159 24.41 -15.57 7.56
N PHE A 160 25.48 -14.82 7.81
CA PHE A 160 25.63 -14.03 9.02
C PHE A 160 24.45 -13.06 9.17
N TRP A 161 23.89 -12.99 10.37
CA TRP A 161 22.82 -12.07 10.75
C TRP A 161 23.15 -11.43 12.09
N TYR A 162 22.56 -10.27 12.34
CA TYR A 162 22.56 -9.62 13.64
C TYR A 162 21.15 -9.10 13.93
N GLU A 163 20.81 -9.00 15.20
CA GLU A 163 19.55 -8.44 15.66
C GLU A 163 19.83 -7.58 16.88
N ILE A 164 19.20 -6.41 16.93
CA ILE A 164 19.28 -5.51 18.07
C ILE A 164 18.12 -5.86 19.01
N LYS A 165 18.42 -6.19 20.26
CA LYS A 165 17.39 -6.40 21.29
C LYS A 165 16.67 -5.06 21.54
N ALA A 166 15.36 -5.03 21.31
CA ALA A 166 14.54 -3.84 21.50
C ALA A 166 14.58 -3.29 22.95
N GLU A 167 14.81 -4.15 23.95
CA GLU A 167 14.71 -3.80 25.37
C GLU A 167 16.06 -3.52 26.07
N ALA A 168 17.20 -3.75 25.43
CA ALA A 168 18.51 -3.76 26.12
C ALA A 168 19.26 -2.41 26.11
N VAL A 169 18.64 -1.30 25.70
CA VAL A 169 19.30 0.02 25.74
C VAL A 169 18.40 1.07 26.37
N GLN A 170 17.95 0.79 27.60
CA GLN A 170 17.74 1.86 28.57
C GLN A 170 18.99 1.90 29.46
N HIS A 171 19.71 3.03 29.40
CA HIS A 171 20.62 3.63 30.39
C HIS A 171 21.90 4.12 29.74
N GLY A 172 22.07 5.44 29.86
CA GLY A 172 23.14 6.28 29.33
C GLY A 172 22.62 7.70 29.31
#